data_AF-A0A0A0UZ29-F1
#
_entry.id   AF-A0A0A0UZ29-F1
#
_cell.length_a   1.000
_cell.length_b   1.000
_cell.length_c   1.000
_cell.angle_alpha   90.00
_cell.angle_beta   90.00
_cell.angle_gamma   90.00
#
_symmetry.space_group_name_H-M   'P 1'
#
loop_
_entity.id
_entity.type
_entity.pdbx_description
1 polymer ?
#
loop_
_entity_poly.entity_id
_entity_poly.type
_entity_poly.pdbx_seq_one_letter_code
_entity_poly.pdbx_strand_id
1 'polypeptide(L)' 'VGVLGYGSGTIGRYSDVPDKFPGVAQFHTLRVNHPAGWFYTTDALRELCDIWDKHGSGLTNLHGATR' A
#
# COMPACT_ATOMS: atom_id res chain seq x y z
N VAL A 1 7.70 -7.30 -8.53
CA VAL A 1 7.72 -5.88 -8.10
C VAL A 1 8.26 -5.80 -6.69
N GLY A 2 9.07 -4.78 -6.39
CA GLY A 2 9.77 -4.60 -5.13
C GLY A 2 10.72 -3.41 -5.21
N VAL A 3 11.36 -3.07 -4.09
CA VAL A 3 12.33 -1.97 -4.02
C VAL A 3 13.75 -2.54 -4.01
N LEU A 4 14.69 -1.83 -4.63
CA LEU A 4 16.09 -2.25 -4.68
C LEU A 4 16.63 -2.47 -3.25
N GLY A 5 17.29 -3.62 -3.04
CA GLY A 5 17.83 -3.99 -1.73
C GLY A 5 16.88 -4.77 -0.81
N TYR A 6 15.58 -4.88 -1.13
CA TYR A 6 14.62 -5.66 -0.34
C TYR A 6 13.97 -6.76 -1.18
N GLY A 7 13.98 -7.98 -0.65
CA GLY A 7 13.37 -9.16 -1.29
C GLY A 7 11.86 -9.32 -1.04
N SER A 8 11.25 -8.48 -0.20
CA SER A 8 9.85 -8.59 0.20
C SER A 8 9.23 -7.21 0.54
N GLY A 9 7.97 -7.20 0.99
CA GLY A 9 7.26 -5.98 1.41
C GLY A 9 6.29 -5.43 0.36
N THR A 10 6.45 -5.78 -0.92
CA THR A 10 5.47 -5.48 -1.98
C THR A 10 4.82 -6.77 -2.49
N ILE A 11 3.49 -6.80 -2.52
CA ILE A 11 2.71 -7.90 -3.10
C ILE A 11 2.19 -7.46 -4.46
N GLY A 12 2.76 -8.05 -5.52
CA GLY A 12 2.32 -7.81 -6.89
C GLY A 12 0.97 -8.45 -7.19
N ARG A 13 0.08 -7.69 -7.82
CA ARG A 13 -1.20 -8.15 -8.36
C ARG A 13 -1.51 -7.42 -9.66
N TYR A 14 -2.05 -8.16 -10.62
CA TYR A 14 -2.44 -7.71 -11.94
C TYR A 14 -3.88 -8.13 -12.22
N SER A 15 -4.63 -7.34 -12.97
CA SER A 15 -5.99 -7.68 -13.39
C SER A 15 -5.96 -8.70 -14.54
N ASP A 16 -6.86 -9.68 -14.52
CA ASP A 16 -7.03 -10.66 -15.62
C ASP A 16 -7.76 -10.05 -16.84
N VAL A 17 -8.30 -8.84 -16.70
CA VAL A 17 -9.00 -8.10 -17.77
C VAL A 17 -8.52 -6.63 -17.81
N PRO A 18 -7.22 -6.39 -18.08
CA PRO A 18 -6.63 -5.06 -17.99
C PRO A 18 -7.25 -4.05 -18.97
N ASP A 19 -7.69 -4.51 -20.16
CA ASP A 19 -8.31 -3.65 -21.16
C ASP A 19 -9.67 -3.08 -20.70
N LYS A 20 -10.41 -3.84 -19.87
CA LYS A 20 -11.69 -3.38 -19.31
C LYS A 20 -11.49 -2.41 -18.14
N PHE A 21 -10.42 -2.60 -17.37
CA PHE A 21 -10.13 -1.82 -16.17
C PHE A 21 -8.66 -1.37 -16.12
N PRO A 22 -8.26 -0.44 -17.01
CA PRO A 22 -6.86 -0.06 -17.16
C PRO A 22 -6.27 0.57 -15.88
N GLY A 23 -7.07 1.28 -15.08
CA GLY A 23 -6.64 1.89 -13.82
C GLY A 23 -6.23 0.90 -12.72
N VAL A 24 -6.56 -0.38 -12.85
CA VAL A 24 -6.15 -1.46 -11.94
C VAL A 24 -5.44 -2.60 -12.66
N ALA A 25 -4.94 -2.35 -13.88
CA ALA A 25 -4.11 -3.32 -14.60
C ALA A 25 -2.92 -3.77 -13.74
N GLN A 26 -2.37 -2.85 -12.94
CA GLN A 26 -1.44 -3.11 -11.85
C GLN A 26 -2.02 -2.55 -10.54
N PHE A 27 -2.21 -3.39 -9.53
CA PHE A 27 -2.79 -2.98 -8.26
C PHE A 27 -2.03 -3.61 -7.08
N HIS A 28 -0.80 -3.16 -6.88
CA HIS A 28 0.12 -3.74 -5.93
C HIS A 28 -0.14 -3.26 -4.50
N THR A 29 0.07 -4.11 -3.52
CA THR A 29 -0.03 -3.75 -2.10
C THR A 29 1.35 -3.59 -1.50
N LEU A 30 1.59 -2.45 -0.84
CA LEU A 30 2.80 -2.21 -0.05
C LEU A 30 2.48 -2.46 1.42
N ARG A 31 3.30 -3.25 2.11
CA ARG A 31 3.20 -3.46 3.57
C ARG A 31 4.10 -2.46 4.28
N VAL A 32 3.50 -1.56 5.05
CA VAL A 32 4.20 -0.52 5.82
C VAL A 32 4.29 -0.96 7.28
N ASN A 33 5.47 -0.78 7.88
CA ASN A 33 5.67 -1.12 9.29
C ASN A 33 4.88 -0.15 10.20
N HIS A 34 4.21 -0.68 11.21
CA HIS A 34 3.37 0.10 12.13
C HIS A 34 4.07 0.29 13.50
N PRO A 35 3.73 1.36 14.25
CA PRO A 35 4.15 1.50 15.65
C PRO A 35 3.54 0.39 16.51
N ALA A 36 4.30 -0.04 17.53
CA ALA A 36 3.83 -1.00 18.51
C ALA A 36 2.53 -0.52 19.19
N GLY A 37 1.52 -1.40 19.26
CA GLY A 37 0.22 -1.08 19.83
C GLY A 37 -0.69 -0.20 18.97
N TRP A 38 -0.30 0.13 17.72
CA TRP A 38 -1.12 0.89 16.77
C TRP A 38 -1.58 2.27 17.25
N PHE A 39 -0.79 2.94 18.09
CA PHE A 39 -1.06 4.33 18.48
C PHE A 39 -0.36 5.29 17.52
N TYR A 40 -1.10 6.28 17.04
CA TYR A 40 -0.63 7.28 16.08
C TYR A 40 -0.95 8.70 16.55
N THR A 41 -0.11 9.64 16.16
CA THR A 41 -0.51 11.05 16.09
C THR A 41 -1.29 11.27 14.79
N THR A 42 -2.16 12.29 14.78
CA THR A 42 -2.87 12.64 13.54
C THR A 42 -1.93 13.08 12.44
N ASP A 43 -0.80 13.68 12.81
CA ASP A 43 0.17 14.23 11.86
C ASP A 43 0.87 13.10 11.09
N ALA A 44 1.26 12.01 11.78
CA ALA A 44 1.83 10.83 11.13
C ALA A 44 0.85 10.16 10.16
N LEU A 45 -0.44 10.10 10.51
CA LEU A 45 -1.45 9.53 9.61
C LEU A 45 -1.73 10.41 8.40
N ARG A 46 -1.77 11.74 8.57
CA ARG A 46 -1.95 12.67 7.45
C ARG A 46 -0.78 12.63 6.47
N GLU A 47 0.45 12.58 6.99
CA GLU A 47 1.64 12.42 6.16
C GLU A 47 1.57 11.13 5.32
N LEU A 48 1.16 10.02 5.94
CA LEU A 48 0.97 8.76 5.22
C LEU A 48 -0.10 8.87 4.12
N CYS A 49 -1.22 9.52 4.40
CA CYS A 49 -2.28 9.76 3.41
C CYS A 49 -1.78 10.65 2.25
N ASP A 50 -1.09 11.75 2.54
CA ASP A 50 -0.58 12.67 1.51
C ASP A 50 0.38 11.96 0.54
N ILE A 51 1.24 11.08 1.06
CA ILE A 51 2.14 10.24 0.25
C ILE A 51 1.32 9.24 -0.60
N TRP A 52 0.33 8.58 -0.01
CA TRP A 52 -0.46 7.55 -0.68
C TRP A 52 -1.43 8.11 -1.72
N ASP A 53 -1.99 9.29 -1.51
CA ASP A 53 -2.85 9.96 -2.48
C ASP A 53 -2.05 10.41 -3.71
N LYS A 54 -0.80 10.81 -3.52
CA LYS A 54 0.08 11.21 -4.62
C LYS A 54 0.59 10.04 -5.46
N HIS A 55 0.85 8.90 -4.82
CA HIS A 55 1.60 7.79 -5.44
C HIS A 55 0.81 6.49 -5.58
N GLY A 56 -0.32 6.36 -4.90
CA GLY A 56 -1.11 5.14 -4.80
C GLY A 56 -2.56 5.36 -5.21
N SER A 57 -3.45 4.54 -4.65
CA SER A 57 -4.87 4.50 -5.01
C SER A 57 -5.78 5.25 -4.04
N GLY A 58 -5.24 5.82 -2.96
CA GLY A 58 -6.03 6.36 -1.84
C GLY A 58 -6.71 5.29 -0.98
N LEU A 59 -6.55 4.00 -1.30
CA LEU A 59 -7.16 2.89 -0.55
C LEU A 59 -6.14 2.23 0.38
N THR A 60 -6.53 2.00 1.64
CA THR A 60 -5.67 1.40 2.66
C THR A 60 -6.42 0.38 3.50
N ASN A 61 -5.71 -0.64 3.99
CA ASN A 61 -6.16 -1.47 5.11
C ASN A 61 -5.48 -1.01 6.40
N LEU A 62 -6.26 -0.70 7.44
CA LEU A 62 -5.78 -0.24 8.75
C LEU A 62 -6.34 -1.17 9.84
N HIS A 63 -5.75 -2.34 10.14
CA HIS A 63 -4.45 -2.89 9.74
C HIS A 63 -4.59 -4.27 9.08
N GLY A 64 -3.48 -4.80 8.54
CA GLY A 64 -3.40 -6.20 8.15
C GLY A 64 -3.43 -7.14 9.37
N ALA A 65 -4.11 -8.28 9.25
CA ALA A 65 -4.24 -9.29 10.31
C ALA A 65 -2.98 -10.14 10.56
N THR A 66 -1.80 -9.65 10.15
CA THR A 66 -0.56 -10.41 9.97
C THR A 66 -0.33 -11.43 11.09
N ARG A 67 -0.35 -12.72 10.73
CA ARG A 67 0.32 -13.78 11.49
C ARG A 67 1.83 -13.61 11.38
#